data_AF-A0A653PUN4-F1
#
_entry.id   AF-A0A653PUN4-F1
#
_cell.length_a   1.000
_cell.length_b   1.000
_cell.length_c   1.000
_cell.angle_alpha   90.00
_cell.angle_beta   90.00
_cell.angle_gamma   90.00
#
_symmetry.space_group_name_H-M   'P 1'
#
loop_
_entity.id
_entity.type
_entity.pdbx_description
1 polymer ?
#
loop_
_entity_poly.entity_id
_entity_poly.type
_entity_poly.pdbx_seq_one_letter_code
_entity_poly.pdbx_strand_id
1 'polypeptide(L)'
;MRIHVVADEADKDGGYFHERLLELGAELIELDRDDLPAYGSIGETDLILLLGSDKGAHEPKWKDVVEAESRFVRVALRAGTPVMGICYGAQLMARALGGTSWRADAPELGWQRVDTTDPLLCPEGPWAQMHSDVFAPGPTSKVIGTSWRGPQCFVDEAHGARAIAWQFHPEVTAATYERWVHEGYYGDAGIDTKDLVRQARANAAPTRNRAHALVDAALTYLRVSA
;
A
#
# COMPACT_ATOMS: atom_id res chain seq x y z
N MET A 1 -11.68 6.11 15.41
CA MET A 1 -11.60 5.07 14.34
C MET A 1 -10.84 3.84 14.83
N ARG A 2 -11.30 2.62 14.52
CA ARG A 2 -10.61 1.35 14.75
C ARG A 2 -10.07 0.81 13.44
N ILE A 3 -8.75 0.78 13.29
CA ILE A 3 -8.06 0.46 12.04
C ILE A 3 -7.26 -0.83 12.22
N HIS A 4 -7.57 -1.85 11.43
CA HIS A 4 -6.77 -3.06 11.39
C HIS A 4 -5.65 -2.89 10.36
N VAL A 5 -4.41 -2.98 10.82
CA VAL A 5 -3.20 -2.87 10.00
C VAL A 5 -2.67 -4.27 9.76
N VAL A 6 -2.67 -4.71 8.51
CA VAL A 6 -2.13 -6.01 8.10
C VAL A 6 -0.73 -5.82 7.54
N ALA A 7 0.26 -6.49 8.14
CA ALA A 7 1.66 -6.37 7.80
C ALA A 7 2.41 -7.67 8.08
N ASP A 8 3.66 -7.78 7.62
CA ASP A 8 4.54 -8.87 8.07
C ASP A 8 4.95 -8.65 9.53
N GLU A 9 5.07 -9.73 10.31
CA GLU A 9 5.50 -9.65 11.70
C GLU A 9 6.82 -8.88 11.89
N ALA A 10 7.72 -8.99 10.91
CA ALA A 10 9.03 -8.35 10.91
C ALA A 10 9.00 -6.86 10.50
N ASP A 11 7.95 -6.38 9.85
CA ASP A 11 7.86 -4.99 9.37
C ASP A 11 6.42 -4.46 9.41
N LYS A 12 6.06 -3.90 10.57
CA LYS A 12 4.74 -3.29 10.85
C LYS A 12 4.76 -1.77 10.79
N ASP A 13 5.86 -1.18 10.32
CA ASP A 13 6.06 0.26 10.30
C ASP A 13 5.25 0.92 9.18
N GLY A 14 4.07 1.44 9.52
CA GLY A 14 3.27 2.26 8.60
C GLY A 14 3.61 3.75 8.60
N GLY A 15 4.76 4.15 9.17
CA GLY A 15 5.38 5.47 9.03
C GLY A 15 4.42 6.66 9.14
N TYR A 16 4.45 7.55 8.14
CA TYR A 16 3.64 8.76 8.08
C TYR A 16 2.13 8.50 8.01
N PHE A 17 1.71 7.32 7.54
CA PHE A 17 0.29 6.94 7.59
C PHE A 17 -0.13 6.64 9.02
N HIS A 18 0.63 5.82 9.75
CA HIS A 18 0.39 5.57 11.18
C HIS A 18 0.42 6.86 11.97
N GLU A 19 1.42 7.71 11.73
CA GLU A 19 1.54 9.02 12.36
C GLU A 19 0.25 9.84 12.19
N ARG A 20 -0.23 10.00 10.96
CA ARG A 20 -1.45 10.78 10.70
C ARG A 20 -2.71 10.14 11.29
N LEU A 21 -2.85 8.82 11.19
CA LEU A 21 -4.01 8.11 11.75
C LEU A 21 -4.07 8.24 13.27
N LEU A 22 -2.92 8.16 13.95
CA LEU A 22 -2.83 8.39 15.40
C LEU A 22 -3.12 9.85 15.78
N GLU A 23 -2.65 10.84 15.00
CA GLU A 23 -3.00 12.26 15.18
C GLU A 23 -4.53 12.49 15.10
N LEU A 24 -5.23 11.70 14.29
CA LEU A 24 -6.69 11.73 14.15
C LEU A 24 -7.43 10.90 15.22
N GLY A 25 -6.72 10.31 16.18
CA GLY A 25 -7.31 9.52 17.26
C GLY A 25 -7.71 8.09 16.87
N ALA A 26 -7.08 7.51 15.84
CA ALA A 26 -7.29 6.11 15.51
C ALA A 26 -6.68 5.17 16.56
N GLU A 27 -7.38 4.07 16.84
CA GLU A 27 -6.82 2.86 17.44
C GLU A 27 -6.27 1.99 16.31
N LEU A 28 -4.96 1.73 16.31
CA LEU A 28 -4.32 0.83 15.35
C LEU A 28 -4.19 -0.56 15.96
N ILE A 29 -4.69 -1.57 15.25
CA ILE A 29 -4.62 -2.98 15.66
C ILE A 29 -3.82 -3.73 14.61
N GLU A 30 -2.63 -4.14 15.00
CA GLU A 30 -1.73 -4.89 14.14
C GLU A 30 -2.21 -6.34 14.01
N LEU A 31 -2.27 -6.81 12.78
CA LEU A 31 -2.51 -8.20 12.41
C LEU A 31 -1.31 -8.69 11.62
N ASP A 32 -0.71 -9.79 12.06
CA ASP A 32 0.26 -10.50 11.21
C ASP A 32 -0.49 -11.08 10.00
N ARG A 33 0.05 -10.82 8.82
CA ARG A 33 -0.49 -11.33 7.56
C ARG A 33 -0.54 -12.86 7.50
N ASP A 34 0.40 -13.54 8.15
CA ASP A 34 0.47 -15.00 8.13
C ASP A 34 -0.50 -15.64 9.13
N ASP A 35 -0.91 -14.88 10.14
CA ASP A 35 -1.91 -15.27 11.15
C ASP A 35 -3.29 -14.65 10.89
N LEU A 36 -3.55 -14.17 9.66
CA LEU A 36 -4.86 -13.59 9.35
C LEU A 36 -5.97 -14.58 9.72
N PRO A 37 -6.94 -14.15 10.54
CA PRO A 37 -7.95 -15.04 11.06
C PRO A 37 -8.71 -15.72 9.92
N ALA A 38 -8.95 -17.02 10.06
CA ALA A 38 -9.74 -17.80 9.10
C ALA A 38 -11.24 -17.41 9.07
N TYR A 39 -11.66 -16.36 9.78
CA TYR A 39 -13.07 -16.07 10.09
C TYR A 39 -13.79 -15.24 9.03
N GLY A 40 -15.12 -15.40 9.00
CA GLY A 40 -16.05 -14.62 8.18
C GLY A 40 -16.30 -13.18 8.66
N SER A 41 -15.60 -12.70 9.70
CA SER A 41 -15.62 -11.32 10.21
C SER A 41 -14.38 -11.03 11.09
N ILE A 42 -13.89 -9.79 11.08
CA ILE A 42 -12.79 -9.27 11.91
C ILE A 42 -13.26 -8.45 13.13
N GLY A 43 -14.55 -8.51 13.46
CA GLY A 43 -15.14 -7.67 14.50
C GLY A 43 -15.28 -6.22 14.06
N GLU A 44 -15.48 -5.32 15.02
CA GLU A 44 -15.65 -3.88 14.76
C GLU A 44 -14.39 -3.32 14.07
N THR A 45 -14.54 -2.85 12.83
CA THR A 45 -13.45 -2.33 12.00
C THR A 45 -13.96 -1.22 11.10
N ASP A 46 -13.40 -0.02 11.25
CA ASP A 46 -13.75 1.13 10.43
C ASP A 46 -12.94 1.15 9.12
N LEU A 47 -11.72 0.60 9.14
CA LEU A 47 -10.80 0.58 8.01
C LEU A 47 -9.80 -0.57 8.13
N ILE A 48 -9.43 -1.17 7.00
CA ILE A 48 -8.26 -2.05 6.89
C ILE A 48 -7.16 -1.32 6.12
N LEU A 49 -5.93 -1.35 6.64
CA LEU A 49 -4.72 -0.89 5.95
C LEU A 49 -3.79 -2.08 5.69
N LEU A 50 -3.55 -2.39 4.42
CA LEU A 50 -2.64 -3.46 3.99
C LEU A 50 -1.28 -2.85 3.64
N LEU A 51 -0.24 -3.16 4.41
CA LEU A 51 1.12 -2.68 4.17
C LEU A 51 1.86 -3.54 3.12
N GLY A 52 3.11 -3.15 2.86
CA GLY A 52 4.05 -3.87 2.00
C GLY A 52 4.40 -5.28 2.51
N SER A 53 5.18 -6.01 1.72
CA SER A 53 5.74 -7.32 2.05
C SER A 53 6.94 -7.62 1.15
N ASP A 54 7.84 -8.47 1.63
CA ASP A 54 8.91 -9.06 0.83
C ASP A 54 8.42 -10.25 -0.04
N LYS A 55 7.21 -10.74 0.23
CA LYS A 55 6.53 -11.79 -0.54
C LYS A 55 6.10 -11.24 -1.90
N GLY A 56 6.38 -11.96 -2.99
CA GLY A 56 5.78 -11.62 -4.28
C GLY A 56 4.35 -12.15 -4.38
N ALA A 57 3.35 -11.28 -4.53
CA ALA A 57 1.93 -11.68 -4.62
C ALA A 57 1.63 -12.59 -5.84
N HIS A 58 2.56 -12.66 -6.79
CA HIS A 58 2.47 -13.50 -7.98
C HIS A 58 3.24 -14.83 -7.86
N GLU A 59 4.09 -14.99 -6.83
CA GLU A 59 4.96 -16.14 -6.69
C GLU A 59 4.18 -17.40 -6.26
N PRO A 60 4.35 -18.54 -6.95
CA PRO A 60 3.61 -19.76 -6.63
C PRO A 60 3.78 -20.28 -5.20
N LYS A 61 4.95 -20.07 -4.58
CA LYS A 61 5.23 -20.49 -3.19
C LYS A 61 4.35 -19.79 -2.15
N TRP A 62 3.84 -18.59 -2.47
CA TRP A 62 2.98 -17.80 -1.58
C TRP A 62 1.50 -17.89 -1.94
N LYS A 63 1.12 -18.72 -2.92
CA LYS A 63 -0.24 -18.74 -3.48
C LYS A 63 -1.32 -18.91 -2.41
N ASP A 64 -1.11 -19.79 -1.44
CA ASP A 64 -2.12 -20.08 -0.43
C ASP A 64 -2.28 -18.92 0.57
N VAL A 65 -1.17 -18.29 0.96
CA VAL A 65 -1.17 -17.07 1.78
C VAL A 65 -1.86 -15.93 1.04
N VAL A 66 -1.46 -15.66 -0.20
CA VAL A 66 -2.05 -14.62 -1.05
C VAL A 66 -3.55 -14.83 -1.24
N GLU A 67 -4.01 -16.07 -1.43
CA GLU A 67 -5.45 -16.36 -1.56
C GLU A 67 -6.20 -16.20 -0.24
N ALA A 68 -5.59 -16.56 0.90
CA ALA A 68 -6.18 -16.32 2.22
C ALA A 68 -6.37 -14.81 2.46
N GLU A 69 -5.33 -14.01 2.22
CA GLU A 69 -5.41 -12.56 2.34
C GLU A 69 -6.36 -11.92 1.33
N SER A 70 -6.37 -12.41 0.08
CA SER A 70 -7.31 -11.93 -0.95
C SER A 70 -8.75 -12.22 -0.55
N ARG A 71 -9.01 -13.38 0.07
CA ARG A 71 -10.33 -13.73 0.61
C ARG A 71 -10.71 -12.80 1.74
N PHE A 72 -9.78 -12.49 2.64
CA PHE A 72 -9.98 -11.54 3.72
C PHE A 72 -10.43 -10.17 3.19
N VAL A 73 -9.72 -9.60 2.21
CA VAL A 73 -10.10 -8.35 1.53
C VAL A 73 -11.51 -8.42 0.93
N ARG A 74 -11.82 -9.50 0.21
CA ARG A 74 -13.15 -9.70 -0.40
C ARG A 74 -14.26 -9.79 0.64
N VAL A 75 -14.01 -10.41 1.80
CA VAL A 75 -14.98 -10.50 2.89
C VAL A 75 -15.21 -9.13 3.51
N ALA A 76 -14.15 -8.38 3.79
CA ALA A 76 -14.24 -7.05 4.39
C ALA A 76 -15.03 -6.07 3.51
N LEU A 77 -14.70 -6.00 2.21
CA LEU A 77 -15.40 -5.12 1.27
C LEU A 77 -16.91 -5.46 1.20
N ARG A 78 -17.26 -6.75 1.10
CA ARG A 78 -18.66 -7.19 1.10
C ARG A 78 -19.40 -6.87 2.40
N ALA A 79 -18.69 -6.83 3.51
CA ALA A 79 -19.23 -6.46 4.82
C ALA A 79 -19.36 -4.95 5.03
N GLY A 80 -18.93 -4.13 4.06
CA GLY A 80 -19.00 -2.67 4.17
C GLY A 80 -17.75 -2.03 4.77
N THR A 81 -16.69 -2.80 5.04
CA THR A 81 -15.43 -2.27 5.57
C THR A 81 -14.51 -1.82 4.43
N PRO A 82 -14.12 -0.53 4.37
CA PRO A 82 -13.21 -0.02 3.35
C PRO A 82 -11.78 -0.53 3.54
N VAL A 83 -10.99 -0.51 2.46
CA VAL A 83 -9.61 -1.05 2.45
C VAL A 83 -8.64 -0.10 1.74
N MET A 84 -7.51 0.18 2.39
CA MET A 84 -6.32 0.80 1.81
C MET A 84 -5.25 -0.26 1.54
N GLY A 85 -4.50 -0.14 0.44
CA GLY A 85 -3.38 -1.04 0.15
C GLY A 85 -2.14 -0.31 -0.37
N ILE A 86 -0.97 -0.68 0.15
CA ILE A 86 0.32 -0.07 -0.19
C ILE A 86 1.28 -1.13 -0.70
N CYS A 87 1.94 -0.88 -1.83
CA CYS A 87 2.92 -1.75 -2.46
C CYS A 87 2.40 -3.19 -2.66
N TYR A 88 2.86 -4.16 -1.86
CA TYR A 88 2.29 -5.51 -1.84
C TYR A 88 0.77 -5.50 -1.58
N GLY A 89 0.29 -4.68 -0.64
CA GLY A 89 -1.13 -4.52 -0.35
C GLY A 89 -1.93 -4.08 -1.58
N ALA A 90 -1.36 -3.21 -2.43
CA ALA A 90 -1.98 -2.82 -3.70
C ALA A 90 -2.07 -3.98 -4.70
N GLN A 91 -1.00 -4.77 -4.81
CA GLN A 91 -0.96 -5.96 -5.66
C GLN A 91 -1.94 -7.03 -5.17
N LEU A 92 -2.02 -7.24 -3.86
CA LEU A 92 -2.98 -8.14 -3.24
C LEU A 92 -4.41 -7.68 -3.52
N MET A 93 -4.72 -6.39 -3.33
CA MET A 93 -6.04 -5.85 -3.65
C MET A 93 -6.38 -6.01 -5.13
N ALA A 94 -5.43 -5.78 -6.03
CA ALA A 94 -5.62 -6.02 -7.46
C ALA A 94 -6.06 -7.47 -7.71
N ARG A 95 -5.40 -8.46 -7.11
CA ARG A 95 -5.77 -9.88 -7.22
C ARG A 95 -7.13 -10.17 -6.58
N ALA A 96 -7.39 -9.62 -5.39
CA ALA A 96 -8.64 -9.79 -4.65
C ALA A 96 -9.85 -9.30 -5.45
N LEU A 97 -9.67 -8.25 -6.26
CA LEU A 97 -10.68 -7.62 -7.11
C LEU A 97 -10.77 -8.23 -8.52
N GLY A 98 -10.09 -9.36 -8.77
CA GLY A 98 -10.15 -10.08 -10.05
C GLY A 98 -9.11 -9.63 -11.08
N GLY A 99 -8.13 -8.83 -10.67
CA GLY A 99 -6.94 -8.47 -11.44
C GLY A 99 -5.79 -9.45 -11.24
N THR A 100 -4.56 -8.99 -11.49
CA THR A 100 -3.35 -9.80 -11.41
C THR A 100 -2.12 -8.97 -11.01
N SER A 101 -1.02 -9.65 -10.68
CA SER A 101 0.30 -9.08 -10.43
C SER A 101 1.40 -9.95 -11.04
N TRP A 102 2.54 -9.35 -11.37
CA TRP A 102 3.69 -10.04 -11.96
C TRP A 102 5.00 -9.28 -11.72
N ARG A 103 6.14 -9.96 -11.89
CA ARG A 103 7.48 -9.37 -11.90
C ARG A 103 7.64 -8.43 -13.10
N ALA A 104 8.00 -7.18 -12.86
CA ALA A 104 8.36 -6.24 -13.92
C ALA A 104 9.76 -6.53 -14.49
N ASP A 105 10.03 -6.05 -15.70
CA ASP A 105 11.32 -6.23 -16.37
C ASP A 105 12.49 -5.53 -15.65
N ALA A 106 12.20 -4.56 -14.79
CA ALA A 106 13.16 -3.94 -13.89
C ALA A 106 12.42 -3.31 -12.67
N PRO A 107 13.13 -2.89 -11.61
CA PRO A 107 12.50 -2.28 -10.43
C PRO A 107 12.30 -0.77 -10.54
N GLU A 108 11.33 -0.20 -9.82
CA GLU A 108 11.30 1.24 -9.50
C GLU A 108 11.87 1.42 -8.09
N LEU A 109 12.90 2.25 -8.01
CA LEU A 109 13.64 2.56 -6.80
C LEU A 109 13.79 4.08 -6.68
N GLY A 110 13.80 4.60 -5.46
CA GLY A 110 14.02 6.02 -5.17
C GLY A 110 12.76 6.88 -5.31
N TRP A 111 12.93 8.20 -5.35
CA TRP A 111 11.83 9.16 -5.39
C TRP A 111 11.43 9.49 -6.82
N GLN A 112 10.24 9.07 -7.24
CA GLN A 112 9.75 9.23 -8.60
C GLN A 112 8.41 9.96 -8.63
N ARG A 113 8.13 10.66 -9.73
CA ARG A 113 6.80 11.24 -9.98
C ARG A 113 5.87 10.19 -10.58
N VAL A 114 4.58 10.35 -10.31
CA VAL A 114 3.50 9.56 -10.94
C VAL A 114 2.65 10.47 -11.81
N ASP A 115 2.27 9.98 -12.99
CA ASP A 115 1.28 10.64 -13.83
C ASP A 115 -0.10 10.33 -13.27
N THR A 116 -0.95 11.34 -13.13
CA THR A 116 -2.24 11.19 -12.42
C THR A 116 -3.40 11.84 -13.15
N THR A 117 -4.57 11.24 -12.97
CA THR A 117 -5.88 11.81 -13.35
C THR A 117 -6.68 12.27 -12.14
N ASP A 118 -6.18 12.00 -10.92
CA ASP A 118 -6.80 12.38 -9.67
C ASP A 118 -5.70 12.83 -8.68
N PRO A 119 -5.32 14.12 -8.69
CA PRO A 119 -4.23 14.61 -7.85
C PRO A 119 -4.56 14.64 -6.35
N LEU A 120 -5.81 14.39 -5.95
CA LEU A 120 -6.20 14.30 -4.54
C LEU A 120 -5.94 12.89 -4.01
N LEU A 121 -6.35 11.86 -4.76
CA LEU A 121 -6.22 10.45 -4.35
C LEU A 121 -4.95 9.78 -4.86
N CYS A 122 -4.28 10.40 -5.82
CA CYS A 122 -2.98 9.99 -6.36
C CYS A 122 -2.16 11.24 -6.74
N PRO A 123 -1.75 12.07 -5.77
CA PRO A 123 -0.87 13.22 -6.02
C PRO A 123 0.42 12.82 -6.75
N GLU A 124 0.93 13.71 -7.61
CA GLU A 124 2.08 13.42 -8.50
C GLU A 124 3.40 13.11 -7.78
N GLY A 125 3.53 13.45 -6.49
CA GLY A 125 4.73 13.17 -5.70
C GLY A 125 5.79 14.28 -5.73
N PRO A 126 7.09 13.94 -5.69
CA PRO A 126 7.64 12.60 -5.84
C PRO A 126 7.37 11.70 -4.63
N TRP A 127 7.28 10.39 -4.90
CA TRP A 127 7.02 9.30 -3.95
C TRP A 127 8.14 8.28 -3.95
N ALA A 128 8.37 7.67 -2.79
CA ALA A 128 9.33 6.59 -2.66
C ALA A 128 8.85 5.34 -3.38
N GLN A 129 9.73 4.75 -4.17
CA GLN A 129 9.55 3.46 -4.83
C GLN A 129 10.52 2.44 -4.24
N MET A 130 10.03 1.24 -3.95
CA MET A 130 10.83 0.08 -3.55
C MET A 130 10.12 -1.20 -4.02
N HIS A 131 9.97 -1.36 -5.34
CA HIS A 131 9.25 -2.52 -5.88
C HIS A 131 9.86 -3.03 -7.19
N SER A 132 9.80 -4.35 -7.36
CA SER A 132 10.15 -5.06 -8.61
C SER A 132 8.93 -5.66 -9.31
N ASP A 133 7.77 -5.62 -8.65
CA ASP A 133 6.54 -6.19 -9.16
C ASP A 133 5.58 -5.06 -9.57
N VAL A 134 4.65 -5.38 -10.48
CA VAL A 134 3.59 -4.49 -10.98
C VAL A 134 2.27 -5.26 -10.97
N PHE A 135 1.15 -4.54 -11.09
CA PHE A 135 -0.18 -5.14 -11.13
C PHE A 135 -1.06 -4.56 -12.24
N ALA A 136 -2.14 -5.27 -12.52
CA ALA A 136 -3.30 -4.78 -13.26
C ALA A 136 -4.52 -5.02 -12.37
N PRO A 137 -5.27 -3.97 -11.98
CA PRO A 137 -6.40 -4.15 -11.09
C PRO A 137 -7.57 -4.81 -11.82
N GLY A 138 -8.61 -5.18 -11.05
CA GLY A 138 -9.79 -5.85 -11.58
C GLY A 138 -10.60 -4.97 -12.56
N PRO A 139 -11.52 -5.56 -13.34
CA PRO A 139 -12.30 -4.84 -14.35
C PRO A 139 -13.24 -3.77 -13.77
N THR A 140 -13.54 -3.82 -12.47
CA THR A 140 -14.35 -2.82 -11.76
C THR A 140 -13.52 -1.63 -11.27
N SER A 141 -12.19 -1.78 -11.24
CA SER A 141 -11.30 -0.80 -10.64
C SER A 141 -10.90 0.27 -11.64
N LYS A 142 -10.80 1.52 -11.18
CA LYS A 142 -10.35 2.66 -11.96
C LYS A 142 -8.89 2.95 -11.62
N VAL A 143 -7.99 2.78 -12.58
CA VAL A 143 -6.60 3.28 -12.48
C VAL A 143 -6.66 4.80 -12.52
N ILE A 144 -6.09 5.46 -11.51
CA ILE A 144 -6.06 6.92 -11.39
C ILE A 144 -4.65 7.49 -11.46
N GLY A 145 -3.62 6.66 -11.41
CA GLY A 145 -2.25 7.08 -11.69
C GLY A 145 -1.38 5.96 -12.21
N THR A 146 -0.34 6.34 -12.93
CA THR A 146 0.58 5.46 -13.66
C THR A 146 2.02 5.99 -13.57
N SER A 147 2.97 5.09 -13.79
CA SER A 147 4.34 5.44 -14.19
C SER A 147 4.61 4.82 -15.56
N TRP A 148 5.83 5.00 -16.04
CA TRP A 148 6.32 4.34 -17.25
C TRP A 148 6.28 2.80 -17.17
N ARG A 149 6.17 2.21 -15.97
CA ARG A 149 6.05 0.75 -15.78
C ARG A 149 4.64 0.21 -15.73
N GLY A 150 3.66 1.02 -15.32
CA GLY A 150 2.30 0.56 -15.16
C GLY A 150 1.49 1.32 -14.12
N PRO A 151 0.36 0.75 -13.67
CA PRO A 151 -0.50 1.34 -12.67
C PRO A 151 0.24 1.63 -11.35
N GLN A 152 0.04 2.84 -10.84
CA GLN A 152 0.60 3.31 -9.56
C GLN A 152 -0.50 3.55 -8.52
N CYS A 153 -1.72 3.85 -8.96
CA CYS A 153 -2.84 4.10 -8.07
C CYS A 153 -4.13 3.56 -8.69
N PHE A 154 -5.00 2.95 -7.89
CA PHE A 154 -6.36 2.65 -8.32
C PHE A 154 -7.37 2.80 -7.19
N VAL A 155 -8.63 2.94 -7.59
CA VAL A 155 -9.79 2.97 -6.70
C VAL A 155 -10.86 2.00 -7.17
N ASP A 156 -11.69 1.51 -6.24
CA ASP A 156 -12.82 0.64 -6.54
C ASP A 156 -14.00 0.95 -5.59
N GLU A 157 -15.24 0.86 -6.08
CA GLU A 157 -16.47 1.07 -5.31
C GLU A 157 -17.51 -0.06 -5.50
N ALA A 158 -17.16 -1.14 -6.21
CA ALA A 158 -18.11 -2.12 -6.73
C ALA A 158 -18.44 -3.27 -5.76
N HIS A 159 -17.75 -3.37 -4.62
CA HIS A 159 -17.75 -4.58 -3.78
C HIS A 159 -18.38 -4.40 -2.39
N GLY A 160 -19.23 -3.38 -2.21
CA GLY A 160 -19.96 -3.11 -0.96
C GLY A 160 -19.32 -1.99 -0.11
N ALA A 161 -18.00 -1.83 -0.19
CA ALA A 161 -17.25 -0.72 0.37
C ALA A 161 -16.25 -0.17 -0.66
N ARG A 162 -15.65 0.97 -0.32
CA ARG A 162 -14.66 1.62 -1.16
C ARG A 162 -13.27 1.04 -0.88
N ALA A 163 -12.46 0.96 -1.94
CA ALA A 163 -11.08 0.54 -1.91
C ALA A 163 -10.20 1.58 -2.60
N ILE A 164 -9.00 1.78 -2.07
CA ILE A 164 -7.95 2.62 -2.67
C ILE A 164 -6.59 1.97 -2.46
N ALA A 165 -5.71 2.08 -3.45
CA ALA A 165 -4.40 1.45 -3.38
C ALA A 165 -3.31 2.25 -4.11
N TRP A 166 -2.08 2.14 -3.61
CA TRP A 166 -0.88 2.80 -4.13
C TRP A 166 0.27 1.81 -4.27
N GLN A 167 0.94 1.78 -5.42
CA GLN A 167 2.12 0.94 -5.65
C GLN A 167 3.36 1.52 -4.97
N PHE A 168 3.50 2.85 -4.96
CA PHE A 168 4.55 3.55 -4.24
C PHE A 168 4.29 3.51 -2.72
N HIS A 169 5.29 3.97 -1.96
CA HIS A 169 5.25 4.04 -0.51
C HIS A 169 5.01 5.48 -0.03
N PRO A 170 3.75 5.94 0.10
CA PRO A 170 3.48 7.28 0.65
C PRO A 170 3.77 7.38 2.15
N GLU A 171 3.74 6.25 2.84
CA GLU A 171 3.90 6.11 4.28
C GLU A 171 5.37 6.17 4.73
N VAL A 172 6.32 5.85 3.85
CA VAL A 172 7.69 5.57 4.27
C VAL A 172 8.39 6.80 4.86
N THR A 173 9.06 6.60 6.00
CA THR A 173 9.94 7.61 6.59
C THR A 173 11.35 7.51 6.00
N ALA A 174 12.16 8.56 6.16
CA ALA A 174 13.56 8.50 5.75
C ALA A 174 14.34 7.38 6.47
N ALA A 175 14.03 7.10 7.74
CA ALA A 175 14.67 6.06 8.53
C ALA A 175 14.28 4.65 8.04
N THR A 176 12.98 4.44 7.77
CA THR A 176 12.45 3.19 7.23
C THR A 176 13.08 2.88 5.87
N TYR A 177 13.13 3.87 4.98
CA TYR A 177 13.74 3.69 3.66
C TYR A 177 15.25 3.43 3.74
N GLU A 178 15.98 4.13 4.62
CA GLU A 178 17.40 3.90 4.87
C GLU A 178 17.64 2.47 5.40
N ARG A 179 16.81 1.98 6.33
CA ARG A 179 16.83 0.59 6.78
C ARG A 179 16.62 -0.38 5.62
N TRP A 180 15.63 -0.15 4.76
CA TRP A 180 15.39 -1.02 3.61
C TRP A 180 16.58 -1.09 2.64
N VAL A 181 17.28 0.04 2.46
CA VAL A 181 18.54 0.08 1.69
C VAL A 181 19.63 -0.73 2.39
N HIS A 182 19.72 -0.72 3.71
CA HIS A 182 20.68 -1.57 4.42
C HIS A 182 20.35 -3.07 4.35
N GLU A 183 19.06 -3.39 4.34
CA GLU A 183 18.55 -4.78 4.29
C GLU A 183 18.56 -5.37 2.86
N GLY A 184 18.79 -4.54 1.83
CA GLY A 184 18.99 -5.03 0.47
C GLY A 184 17.72 -5.17 -0.36
N TYR A 185 16.60 -4.55 0.03
CA TYR A 185 15.33 -4.67 -0.70
C TYR A 185 15.37 -4.12 -2.14
N TYR A 186 16.42 -3.40 -2.52
CA TYR A 186 16.65 -2.94 -3.89
C TYR A 186 17.12 -4.06 -4.84
N GLY A 187 17.51 -5.23 -4.32
CA GLY A 187 18.01 -6.36 -5.11
C GLY A 187 19.28 -6.05 -5.91
N ASP A 188 19.55 -6.83 -6.96
CA ASP A 188 20.75 -6.69 -7.80
C ASP A 188 20.60 -5.61 -8.89
N ALA A 189 20.02 -4.46 -8.56
CA ALA A 189 19.67 -3.41 -9.51
C ALA A 189 20.84 -2.51 -9.96
N GLY A 190 22.06 -2.72 -9.44
CA GLY A 190 23.23 -1.91 -9.77
C GLY A 190 23.09 -0.42 -9.40
N ILE A 191 22.29 -0.11 -8.38
CA ILE A 191 21.92 1.25 -8.01
C ILE A 191 22.88 1.89 -7.00
N ASP A 192 23.00 3.22 -7.03
CA ASP A 192 23.74 3.97 -6.01
C ASP A 192 22.92 4.06 -4.71
N THR A 193 23.23 3.18 -3.76
CA THR A 193 22.56 3.14 -2.44
C THR A 193 22.78 4.42 -1.64
N LYS A 194 23.89 5.16 -1.85
CA LYS A 194 24.12 6.45 -1.18
C LYS A 194 23.20 7.52 -1.72
N ASP A 195 22.89 7.49 -3.01
CA ASP A 195 21.90 8.38 -3.61
C ASP A 195 20.50 8.08 -3.06
N LEU A 196 20.11 6.81 -2.98
CA LEU A 196 18.83 6.41 -2.39
C LEU A 196 18.63 6.95 -0.97
N VAL A 197 19.63 6.81 -0.09
CA VAL A 197 19.58 7.36 1.27
C VAL A 197 19.56 8.90 1.26
N ARG A 198 20.30 9.55 0.35
CA ARG A 198 20.27 11.01 0.20
C ARG A 198 18.88 11.49 -0.21
N GLN A 199 18.24 10.83 -1.17
CA GLN A 199 16.87 11.15 -1.60
C GLN A 199 15.88 11.00 -0.45
N ALA A 200 16.00 9.92 0.34
CA ALA A 200 15.13 9.69 1.49
C ALA A 200 15.18 10.83 2.50
N ARG A 201 16.40 11.26 2.87
CA ARG A 201 16.60 12.38 3.80
C ARG A 201 16.11 13.70 3.21
N ALA A 202 16.39 13.97 1.93
CA ALA A 202 15.97 15.21 1.27
C ALA A 202 14.44 15.33 1.13
N ASN A 203 13.73 14.21 0.99
CA ASN A 203 12.28 14.19 0.79
C ASN A 203 11.47 13.94 2.06
N ALA A 204 12.09 13.80 3.24
CA ALA A 204 11.40 13.43 4.48
C ALA A 204 10.22 14.36 4.83
N ALA A 205 10.50 15.65 5.02
CA ALA A 205 9.47 16.65 5.37
C ALA A 205 8.38 16.83 4.29
N PRO A 206 8.70 17.00 2.99
CA PRO A 206 7.64 17.15 1.98
C PRO A 206 6.84 15.85 1.78
N THR A 207 7.44 14.67 1.95
CA THR A 207 6.73 13.38 1.89
C THR A 207 5.76 13.26 3.06
N ARG A 208 6.18 13.56 4.31
CA ARG A 208 5.28 13.60 5.47
C ARG A 208 4.04 14.47 5.21
N ASN A 209 4.23 15.69 4.74
CA ASN A 209 3.11 16.61 4.48
C ASN A 209 2.15 16.08 3.41
N ARG A 210 2.68 15.52 2.31
CA ARG A 210 1.85 14.91 1.27
C ARG A 210 1.15 13.64 1.77
N ALA A 211 1.83 12.82 2.58
CA ALA A 211 1.28 11.60 3.16
C ALA A 211 0.10 11.91 4.08
N HIS A 212 0.23 12.92 4.95
CA HIS A 212 -0.85 13.35 5.83
C HIS A 212 -2.07 13.83 5.03
N ALA A 213 -1.84 14.66 4.01
CA ALA A 213 -2.91 15.11 3.12
C ALA A 213 -3.56 13.96 2.34
N LEU A 214 -2.78 12.95 1.93
CA LEU A 214 -3.27 11.78 1.24
C LEU A 214 -4.11 10.88 2.16
N VAL A 215 -3.71 10.70 3.41
CA VAL A 215 -4.52 10.00 4.43
C VAL A 215 -5.87 10.70 4.60
N ASP A 216 -5.88 12.02 4.78
CA ASP A 216 -7.11 12.79 4.94
C ASP A 216 -8.04 12.67 3.71
N ALA A 217 -7.47 12.77 2.51
CA ALA A 217 -8.21 12.61 1.26
C ALA A 217 -8.75 11.17 1.09
N ALA A 218 -7.95 10.17 1.44
CA ALA A 218 -8.31 8.77 1.36
C ALA A 218 -9.42 8.42 2.37
N LEU A 219 -9.35 8.89 3.61
CA LEU A 219 -10.43 8.70 4.61
C LEU A 219 -11.74 9.34 4.12
N THR A 220 -11.67 10.54 3.55
CA THR A 220 -12.84 11.21 2.95
C THR A 220 -13.43 10.39 1.80
N TYR A 221 -12.57 9.90 0.89
CA TYR A 221 -13.00 9.03 -0.20
C TYR A 221 -13.64 7.75 0.34
N LEU A 222 -13.03 7.10 1.33
CA LEU A 222 -13.52 5.86 1.92
C LEU A 222 -14.74 6.03 2.82
N ARG A 223 -15.14 7.29 3.11
CA ARG A 223 -16.23 7.65 4.03
C ARG A 223 -16.01 7.15 5.46
N VAL A 224 -14.74 7.17 5.90
CA VAL A 224 -14.35 6.85 7.27
C VAL A 224 -14.25 8.17 8.04
N SER A 225 -15.03 8.29 9.11
CA SER A 225 -15.04 9.48 9.97
C SER A 225 -14.06 9.31 11.13
N ALA A 226 -13.29 10.36 11.44
CA ALA A 226 -12.39 10.41 12.58
C ALA A 226 -13.13 10.27 13.92
#